data_AF-A0A975EW22-F1
#
_entry.id   AF-A0A975EW22-F1
#
_cell.length_a   1.000
_cell.length_b   1.000
_cell.length_c   1.000
_cell.angle_alpha   90.00
_cell.angle_beta   90.00
_cell.angle_gamma   90.00
#
_symmetry.space_group_name_H-M   'P 1'
#
loop_
_entity.id
_entity.type
_entity.pdbx_description
1 polymer ?
#
loop_
_entity_poly.entity_id
_entity_poly.type
_entity_poly.pdbx_seq_one_letter_code
_entity_poly.pdbx_strand_id
1 'polypeptide(L)'
;MKSPYFTFVIHCALFLLAFGLEDTRLLFTFSALAGLFPRRHINFFQYLSASVAALLLLFVFFQPNPEVSGLLAEVLGLGSIHPYVIVTFVTALTSSFTAIAVNRITLPAKKKQNQYMNP
;
A
#
# COMPACT_ATOMS: atom_id res chain seq x y z
N MET A 1 -5.96 24.23 -1.15
CA MET A 1 -5.25 23.17 -1.91
C MET A 1 -4.77 22.10 -0.93
N LYS A 2 -5.26 20.85 -1.00
CA LYS A 2 -4.72 19.77 -0.14
C LYS A 2 -3.32 19.39 -0.66
N SER A 3 -2.30 19.57 0.18
CA SER A 3 -0.90 19.29 -0.14
C SER A 3 -0.68 17.80 -0.44
N PRO A 4 0.15 17.43 -1.43
CA PRO A 4 0.50 16.03 -1.69
C PRO A 4 1.10 15.34 -0.45
N TYR A 5 1.84 16.09 0.38
CA TYR A 5 2.41 15.60 1.64
C TYR A 5 1.35 15.18 2.66
N PHE A 6 0.27 15.96 2.79
CA PHE A 6 -0.83 15.62 3.70
C PHE A 6 -1.52 14.31 3.30
N THR A 7 -1.63 14.09 1.98
CA THR A 7 -2.22 12.86 1.42
C THR A 7 -1.30 11.66 1.69
N PHE A 8 0.01 11.82 1.51
CA PHE A 8 1.00 10.79 1.87
C PHE A 8 0.93 10.39 3.34
N VAL A 9 0.87 11.37 4.25
CA VAL A 9 0.81 11.13 5.70
C VAL A 9 -0.45 10.35 6.09
N ILE A 10 -1.61 10.70 5.52
CA ILE A 10 -2.87 9.96 5.79
C ILE A 10 -2.75 8.50 5.36
N HIS A 11 -2.25 8.24 4.15
CA HIS A 11 -2.10 6.87 3.65
C HIS A 11 -1.11 6.07 4.51
N CYS A 12 0.02 6.68 4.87
CA CYS A 12 0.99 6.08 5.78
C CYS A 12 0.35 5.72 7.13
N ALA A 13 -0.46 6.63 7.71
CA ALA A 13 -1.15 6.38 8.97
C ALA A 13 -2.19 5.24 8.88
N LEU A 14 -2.98 5.20 7.79
CA LEU A 14 -3.93 4.10 7.54
C LEU A 14 -3.22 2.76 7.37
N PHE A 15 -2.07 2.76 6.71
CA PHE A 15 -1.24 1.58 6.58
C PHE A 15 -0.63 1.15 7.90
N LEU A 16 -0.06 2.06 8.68
CA LEU A 16 0.47 1.75 10.02
C LEU A 16 -0.59 1.12 10.92
N LEU A 17 -1.81 1.66 10.89
CA LEU A 17 -2.93 1.12 11.64
C LEU A 17 -3.30 -0.30 11.14
N ALA A 18 -3.38 -0.50 9.82
CA ALA A 18 -3.64 -1.80 9.21
C ALA A 18 -2.60 -2.85 9.62
N PHE A 19 -1.32 -2.49 9.48
CA PHE A 19 -0.19 -3.38 9.73
C PHE A 19 -0.04 -3.68 11.22
N GLY A 20 -0.21 -2.68 12.09
CA GLY A 20 -0.06 -2.85 13.54
C GLY A 20 -1.20 -3.63 14.20
N LEU A 21 -2.35 -3.77 13.54
CA LEU A 21 -3.45 -4.59 14.04
C LEU A 21 -3.31 -6.07 13.66
N GLU A 22 -2.30 -6.44 12.85
CA GLU A 22 -2.02 -7.81 12.38
C GLU A 22 -3.21 -8.52 11.70
N ASP A 23 -4.27 -7.78 11.35
CA ASP A 23 -5.48 -8.30 10.70
C ASP A 23 -5.45 -8.00 9.21
N THR A 24 -5.31 -9.06 8.42
CA THR A 24 -5.26 -8.98 6.95
C THR A 24 -6.54 -8.40 6.34
N ARG A 25 -7.70 -8.60 6.98
CA ARG A 25 -8.98 -8.05 6.51
C ARG A 25 -9.03 -6.54 6.69
N LEU A 26 -8.56 -6.05 7.84
CA LEU A 26 -8.43 -4.61 8.09
C LEU A 26 -7.41 -3.98 7.15
N LEU A 27 -6.33 -4.69 6.83
CA LEU A 27 -5.35 -4.25 5.85
C LEU A 27 -5.97 -4.00 4.47
N PHE A 28 -6.75 -4.95 3.95
CA PHE A 28 -7.44 -4.75 2.67
C PHE A 28 -8.51 -3.65 2.75
N THR A 29 -9.20 -3.55 3.88
CA THR A 29 -10.24 -2.54 4.08
C THR A 29 -9.65 -1.13 4.13
N PHE A 30 -8.57 -0.92 4.87
CA PHE A 30 -7.86 0.35 4.91
C PHE A 30 -7.17 0.65 3.59
N SER A 31 -6.59 -0.34 2.91
CA SER A 31 -6.08 -0.16 1.54
C SER A 31 -7.18 0.31 0.58
N ALA A 32 -8.37 -0.28 0.66
CA ALA A 32 -9.52 0.12 -0.15
C ALA A 32 -10.03 1.53 0.21
N LEU A 33 -10.16 1.86 1.50
CA LEU A 33 -10.55 3.20 1.98
C LEU A 33 -9.58 4.28 1.52
N ALA A 34 -8.30 3.94 1.56
CA ALA A 34 -7.22 4.78 1.12
C ALA A 34 -7.29 4.97 -0.43
N GLY A 35 -7.83 3.99 -1.18
CA GLY A 35 -8.19 4.13 -2.59
C GLY A 35 -9.41 5.03 -2.86
N LEU A 36 -10.37 5.07 -1.92
CA LEU A 36 -11.58 5.90 -2.00
C LEU A 36 -11.30 7.39 -1.73
N PHE A 37 -10.31 7.68 -0.88
CA PHE A 37 -10.04 9.04 -0.40
C PHE A 37 -8.57 9.42 -0.49
N PRO A 38 -8.24 10.56 -1.13
CA PRO A 38 -9.13 11.48 -1.87
C PRO A 38 -9.55 10.91 -3.25
N ARG A 39 -10.75 11.27 -3.75
CA ARG A 39 -11.24 10.96 -5.11
C ARG A 39 -10.45 11.68 -6.21
N ARG A 40 -9.15 11.42 -6.26
CA ARG A 40 -8.19 11.90 -7.25
C ARG A 40 -7.38 10.71 -7.71
N HIS A 41 -6.81 10.82 -8.90
CA HIS A 41 -5.93 9.80 -9.44
C HIS A 41 -4.74 9.58 -8.50
N ILE A 42 -4.65 8.39 -7.94
CA ILE A 42 -3.53 7.98 -7.09
C ILE A 42 -2.35 7.58 -7.97
N ASN A 43 -1.17 8.12 -7.68
CA ASN A 43 0.07 7.66 -8.30
C ASN A 43 0.56 6.39 -7.59
N PHE A 44 0.76 5.31 -8.34
CA PHE A 44 1.24 4.02 -7.84
C PHE A 44 2.49 4.17 -6.96
N PHE A 45 3.50 4.90 -7.43
CA PHE A 45 4.79 4.99 -6.74
C PHE A 45 4.69 5.76 -5.42
N GLN A 46 3.85 6.80 -5.36
CA GLN A 46 3.61 7.53 -4.11
C GLN A 46 2.91 6.67 -3.06
N TYR A 47 2.08 5.74 -3.51
CA TYR A 47 1.35 4.85 -2.64
C TYR A 47 2.20 3.69 -2.14
N LEU A 48 2.94 3.10 -3.06
CA LEU A 48 3.89 2.05 -2.74
C LEU A 48 4.92 2.56 -1.73
N SER A 49 5.45 3.77 -1.92
CA SER A 49 6.40 4.35 -0.95
C SER A 49 5.77 4.61 0.42
N ALA A 50 4.49 5.00 0.49
CA ALA A 50 3.77 5.15 1.76
C ALA A 50 3.59 3.79 2.46
N SER A 51 3.19 2.76 1.73
CA SER A 51 3.03 1.41 2.29
C SER A 51 4.36 0.81 2.75
N VAL A 52 5.44 1.01 1.98
CA VAL A 52 6.78 0.55 2.36
C VAL A 52 7.28 1.30 3.58
N ALA A 53 7.11 2.63 3.63
CA ALA A 53 7.51 3.43 4.78
C ALA A 53 6.77 3.01 6.06
N ALA A 54 5.47 2.73 5.97
CA ALA A 54 4.67 2.23 7.08
C ALA A 54 5.20 0.88 7.60
N LEU A 55 5.49 -0.07 6.70
CA LEU A 55 6.03 -1.39 7.08
C LEU A 55 7.43 -1.30 7.68
N LEU A 56 8.31 -0.48 7.12
CA LEU A 56 9.66 -0.26 7.66
C LEU A 56 9.59 0.33 9.07
N LEU A 57 8.70 1.30 9.27
CA LEU A 57 8.48 1.89 10.59
C LEU A 57 7.93 0.84 11.57
N LEU A 58 6.98 0.02 11.13
CA LEU A 58 6.46 -1.08 11.93
C LEU A 58 7.55 -2.07 12.35
N PHE A 59 8.45 -2.43 11.43
CA PHE A 59 9.57 -3.35 11.69
C PHE A 59 10.56 -2.80 12.72
N VAL A 60 10.77 -1.48 12.75
CA VAL A 60 11.61 -0.83 13.76
C VAL A 60 10.99 -0.94 15.16
N PHE A 61 9.66 -0.84 15.26
CA PHE A 61 8.95 -0.92 16.54
C PHE A 61 8.57 -2.33 16.97
N PHE A 62 8.33 -3.22 16.02
CA PHE A 62 7.90 -4.59 16.20
C PHE A 62 8.87 -5.52 15.48
N GLN A 63 9.90 -5.92 16.23
CA GLN A 63 10.84 -6.95 15.78
C GLN A 63 10.10 -8.27 15.68
N PRO A 64 10.17 -8.95 14.52
CA PRO A 64 9.43 -10.17 14.38
C PRO A 64 10.14 -11.35 15.06
N ASN A 65 9.38 -12.41 15.34
CA ASN A 65 9.91 -13.57 16.04
C ASN A 65 11.06 -14.23 15.24
N PRO A 66 12.26 -14.37 15.84
CA PRO A 66 13.43 -14.92 15.16
C PRO A 66 13.26 -16.39 14.75
N GLU A 67 12.50 -17.19 15.49
CA GLU A 67 12.24 -18.59 15.15
C GLU A 67 11.38 -18.71 13.89
N VAL A 68 10.32 -17.90 13.82
CA VAL A 68 9.46 -17.82 12.63
C VAL A 68 10.26 -17.29 11.44
N SER A 69 11.16 -16.32 11.66
CA SER A 69 12.09 -15.83 10.63
C SER A 69 12.96 -16.94 10.07
N GLY A 70 13.60 -17.72 10.94
CA GLY A 70 14.50 -18.81 10.55
C GLY A 70 13.76 -19.88 9.74
N LEU A 71 12.59 -20.30 10.21
CA LEU A 71 11.74 -21.27 9.50
C LEU A 71 11.31 -20.76 8.12
N LEU A 72 10.89 -19.49 8.02
CA LEU A 72 10.50 -18.91 6.74
C LEU A 72 11.70 -18.81 5.78
N ALA A 73 12.89 -18.48 6.29
CA ALA A 73 14.11 -18.39 5.49
C ALA A 73 14.50 -19.74 4.90
N GLU A 74 14.39 -20.81 5.69
CA GLU A 74 14.67 -22.18 5.29
C GLU A 74 13.66 -22.67 4.24
N VAL A 75 12.35 -22.52 4.51
CA VAL A 75 11.27 -22.96 3.61
C VAL A 75 11.33 -22.24 2.26
N LEU A 76 11.63 -20.94 2.26
CA LEU A 76 11.68 -20.14 1.04
C LEU A 76 13.06 -20.19 0.35
N GLY A 77 14.04 -20.92 0.91
CA GLY A 77 15.39 -21.04 0.36
C GLY A 77 16.10 -19.69 0.20
N LEU A 78 15.87 -18.76 1.13
CA LEU A 78 16.15 -17.34 0.92
C LEU A 78 17.61 -16.92 0.98
N GLY A 79 18.51 -17.83 1.34
CA GLY A 79 19.93 -17.55 1.46
C GLY A 79 20.19 -16.35 2.37
N SER A 80 20.60 -15.22 1.77
CA SER A 80 20.92 -13.97 2.47
C SER A 80 19.76 -12.97 2.59
N ILE A 81 18.60 -13.23 1.97
CA ILE A 81 17.47 -12.31 2.00
C ILE A 81 16.65 -12.55 3.27
N HIS A 82 16.48 -11.51 4.09
CA HIS A 82 15.64 -11.62 5.28
C HIS A 82 14.17 -11.82 4.87
N PRO A 83 13.46 -12.86 5.35
CA PRO A 83 12.12 -13.21 4.85
C PRO A 83 11.09 -12.09 4.98
N TYR A 84 11.24 -11.26 6.01
CA TYR A 84 10.38 -10.10 6.21
C TYR A 84 10.49 -9.06 5.10
N VAL A 85 11.61 -9.00 4.37
CA VAL A 85 11.74 -8.13 3.19
C VAL A 85 10.75 -8.56 2.11
N ILE A 86 10.63 -9.87 1.89
CA ILE A 86 9.67 -10.42 0.92
C ILE A 86 8.24 -10.21 1.38
N VAL A 87 7.94 -10.57 2.63
CA VAL A 87 6.60 -10.37 3.20
C VAL A 87 6.21 -8.89 3.11
N THR A 88 7.11 -7.98 3.49
CA THR A 88 6.92 -6.53 3.39
C THR A 88 6.67 -6.10 1.95
N PHE A 89 7.47 -6.57 1.00
CA PHE A 89 7.35 -6.20 -0.40
C PHE A 89 6.04 -6.69 -1.03
N VAL A 90 5.71 -7.98 -0.83
CA VAL A 90 4.46 -8.56 -1.33
C VAL A 90 3.27 -7.83 -0.72
N THR A 91 3.28 -7.62 0.60
CA THR A 91 2.16 -6.96 1.27
C THR A 91 1.99 -5.50 0.82
N ALA A 92 3.09 -4.77 0.63
CA ALA A 92 3.06 -3.40 0.11
C ALA A 92 2.56 -3.32 -1.34
N LEU A 93 2.89 -4.31 -2.18
CA LEU A 93 2.36 -4.41 -3.54
C LEU A 93 0.86 -4.68 -3.52
N THR A 94 0.42 -5.69 -2.76
CA THR A 94 -0.99 -6.07 -2.71
C THR A 94 -1.87 -4.94 -2.17
N SER A 95 -1.41 -4.24 -1.13
CA SER A 95 -2.10 -3.08 -0.56
C SER A 95 -2.21 -1.93 -1.59
N SER A 96 -1.12 -1.64 -2.30
CA SER A 96 -1.07 -0.61 -3.33
C SER A 96 -1.97 -0.92 -4.52
N PHE A 97 -1.97 -2.17 -5.01
CA PHE A 97 -2.85 -2.59 -6.08
C PHE A 97 -4.33 -2.52 -5.67
N THR A 98 -4.64 -2.91 -4.42
CA THR A 98 -6.00 -2.80 -3.87
C THR A 98 -6.48 -1.35 -3.87
N ALA A 99 -5.67 -0.44 -3.34
CA ALA A 99 -5.99 0.98 -3.31
C ALA A 99 -6.21 1.56 -4.71
N ILE A 100 -5.35 1.20 -5.66
CA ILE A 100 -5.43 1.72 -7.04
C ILE A 100 -6.62 1.13 -7.79
N ALA A 101 -6.92 -0.15 -7.60
CA ALA A 101 -8.10 -0.78 -8.18
C ALA A 101 -9.37 -0.06 -7.71
N VAL A 102 -9.50 0.17 -6.41
CA VAL A 102 -10.63 0.90 -5.83
C VAL A 102 -10.68 2.35 -6.31
N ASN A 103 -9.52 3.03 -6.38
CA ASN A 103 -9.44 4.39 -6.91
C ASN A 103 -9.91 4.48 -8.35
N ARG A 104 -9.51 3.53 -9.21
CA ARG A 104 -9.93 3.47 -10.62
C ARG A 104 -11.41 3.20 -10.79
N ILE A 105 -11.99 2.32 -9.98
CA ILE A 105 -13.42 1.99 -10.01
C ILE A 105 -14.27 3.19 -9.57
N THR A 106 -13.78 3.97 -8.61
CA THR A 106 -14.54 5.07 -8.00
C THR A 106 -14.34 6.43 -8.66
N LEU A 107 -13.32 6.57 -9.50
CA LEU A 107 -13.13 7.77 -10.30
C LEU A 107 -14.14 7.82 -11.45
N PRO A 108 -14.84 8.96 -11.66
CA PRO A 108 -15.69 9.12 -12.82
C PRO A 108 -14.85 8.98 -14.08
N ALA A 109 -15.37 8.23 -15.07
CA ALA A 109 -14.71 8.08 -16.36
C ALA A 109 -14.35 9.47 -16.90
N LYS A 110 -13.08 9.67 -17.29
CA LYS A 110 -12.69 10.87 -18.03
C LYS A 110 -13.58 10.92 -19.27
N LYS A 111 -14.53 11.87 -19.33
CA LYS A 111 -15.20 12.20 -20.59
C LYS A 111 -14.08 12.51 -21.59
N LYS A 112 -13.97 11.73 -22.66
CA LYS A 112 -13.21 12.12 -23.86
C LYS A 112 -13.90 13.36 -24.44
N GLN A 113 -13.65 14.51 -23.85
CA GLN A 113 -14.03 15.79 -24.41
C GLN A 113 -12.90 16.16 -25.37
N ASN A 114 -13.25 16.31 -26.66
CA ASN A 114 -12.43 16.82 -27.77
C ASN A 114 -11.76 15.77 -28.69
N GLN A 115 -12.52 14.84 -29.25
CA GLN A 115 -12.15 14.19 -30.53
C GLN A 115 -13.16 14.45 -31.68
N TYR A 116 -14.21 15.25 -31.44
CA TYR A 116 -15.24 15.58 -32.44
C TYR A 116 -15.58 17.08 -32.48
N MET A 117 -14.62 17.94 -32.16
CA MET A 117 -14.74 19.37 -32.47
C MET A 117 -13.49 19.79 -33.23
N ASN A 118 -13.47 19.50 -34.52
CA ASN A 118 -13.34 20.50 -35.56
C ASN A 118 -13.88 19.92 -36.88
N PRO A 119 -14.81 20.61 -37.56
CA PRO A 119 -15.29 20.27 -38.91
C PRO A 119 -14.22 20.52 -39.98
#